data_AF-A0A2I9DII2-F1
#
_entry.id   AF-A0A2I9DII2-F1
#
_cell.length_a   1.000
_cell.length_b   1.000
_cell.length_c   1.000
_cell.angle_alpha   90.00
_cell.angle_beta   90.00
_cell.angle_gamma   90.00
#
_symmetry.space_group_name_H-M   'P 1'
#
loop_
_entity.id
_entity.type
_entity.pdbx_description
1 polymer ?
#
loop_
_entity_poly.entity_id
_entity_poly.type
_entity_poly.pdbx_seq_one_letter_code
_entity_poly.pdbx_strand_id
1 'polypeptide(L)'
;MGARAAATPPEAPLYVRPSGAGNHFTWAQPGSLAGARERGRALLELAGAPLPPTHGRSLLGPLRGGENGCRGLIYGSFRRSVVCTDGEWTLMGAQRPTARLHLSSSMIYRSLVTDSVRVPVDPGAFVPGVTLPRWRIPVNGPGGGPDLLYHTAADPARMLALMEGLLREEGVPEELFTRLELTAGG
;
A
#
# COMPACT_ATOMS: atom_id res chain seq x y z
N MET A 1 -35.14 38.35 6.01
CA MET A 1 -33.85 37.71 5.71
C MET A 1 -33.77 36.43 6.54
N GLY A 2 -34.26 35.30 6.01
CA GLY A 2 -34.31 34.03 6.73
C GLY A 2 -33.09 33.19 6.39
N ALA A 3 -32.26 32.87 7.39
CA ALA A 3 -31.13 31.97 7.22
C ALA A 3 -31.65 30.55 6.93
N ARG A 4 -31.32 30.01 5.75
CA ARG A 4 -31.53 28.59 5.44
C ARG A 4 -30.51 27.78 6.23
N ALA A 5 -30.99 26.95 7.16
CA ALA A 5 -30.17 25.94 7.80
C ALA A 5 -29.63 24.99 6.72
N ALA A 6 -28.32 24.80 6.69
CA ALA A 6 -27.69 23.80 5.83
C ALA A 6 -28.13 22.41 6.32
N ALA A 7 -28.75 21.64 5.42
CA ALA A 7 -29.16 20.28 5.73
C ALA A 7 -27.90 19.42 6.00
N THR A 8 -27.86 18.78 7.16
CA THR A 8 -26.85 17.76 7.46
C THR A 8 -26.99 16.63 6.43
N PRO A 9 -25.94 16.26 5.69
CA PRO A 9 -26.02 15.16 4.75
C PRO A 9 -26.34 13.86 5.50
N PRO A 10 -27.16 12.96 4.91
CA PRO A 10 -27.49 11.70 5.54
C PRO A 10 -26.22 10.85 5.73
N GLU A 11 -26.09 10.23 6.91
CA GLU A 11 -25.02 9.26 7.19
C GLU A 11 -25.04 8.15 6.14
N ALA A 12 -23.93 7.97 5.42
CA ALA A 12 -23.80 6.89 4.46
C ALA A 12 -23.64 5.56 5.22
N PRO A 13 -24.54 4.57 5.03
CA PRO A 13 -24.44 3.30 5.75
C PRO A 13 -23.17 2.52 5.36
N LEU A 14 -22.52 1.94 6.36
CA LEU A 14 -21.41 0.99 6.19
C LEU A 14 -21.96 -0.33 5.63
N TYR A 15 -21.59 -0.67 4.38
CA TYR A 15 -21.97 -1.94 3.79
C TYR A 15 -20.81 -2.94 3.83
N VAL A 16 -21.08 -4.11 4.43
CA VAL A 16 -20.22 -5.30 4.33
C VAL A 16 -20.86 -6.23 3.32
N ARG A 17 -20.28 -6.34 2.13
CA ARG A 17 -20.76 -7.29 1.11
C ARG A 17 -19.74 -8.43 0.95
N PRO A 18 -20.11 -9.69 1.19
CA PRO A 18 -19.28 -10.83 0.80
C PRO A 18 -19.19 -10.88 -0.73
N SER A 19 -17.97 -10.91 -1.28
CA SER A 19 -17.78 -11.10 -2.71
C SER A 19 -17.95 -12.59 -3.05
N GLY A 20 -18.83 -12.91 -3.99
CA GLY A 20 -19.14 -14.30 -4.37
C GLY A 20 -18.04 -15.04 -5.16
N ALA A 21 -16.86 -14.45 -5.34
CA ALA A 21 -15.79 -15.03 -6.18
C ALA A 21 -14.38 -14.95 -5.56
N GLY A 22 -14.26 -14.70 -4.26
CA GLY A 22 -12.95 -14.73 -3.58
C GLY A 22 -13.01 -14.23 -2.15
N ASN A 23 -11.98 -14.54 -1.36
CA ASN A 23 -11.79 -14.18 0.06
C ASN A 23 -11.55 -12.67 0.27
N HIS A 24 -12.33 -11.82 -0.40
CA HIS A 24 -12.26 -10.37 -0.29
C HIS A 24 -13.57 -9.85 0.30
N PHE A 25 -13.47 -9.37 1.54
CA PHE A 25 -14.47 -8.48 2.14
C PHE A 25 -14.09 -7.04 1.80
N THR A 26 -14.99 -6.31 1.14
CA THR A 26 -14.80 -4.88 0.89
C THR A 26 -15.47 -4.11 2.01
N TRP A 27 -14.66 -3.45 2.83
CA TRP A 27 -15.10 -2.47 3.81
C TRP A 27 -14.73 -1.12 3.22
N ALA A 28 -15.71 -0.35 2.78
CA ALA A 28 -15.45 1.00 2.31
C ALA A 28 -16.64 1.88 2.67
N GLN A 29 -16.41 2.86 3.55
CA GLN A 29 -17.18 4.09 3.48
C GLN A 29 -16.65 4.92 2.30
N PRO A 30 -17.52 5.65 1.58
CA PRO A 30 -17.06 6.67 0.63
C PRO A 30 -16.03 7.60 1.32
N GLY A 31 -14.84 7.73 0.74
CA GLY A 31 -13.75 8.56 1.29
C GLY A 31 -12.79 7.87 2.27
N SER A 32 -13.00 6.58 2.61
CA SER A 32 -12.07 5.84 3.48
C SER A 32 -11.03 5.06 2.67
N LEU A 33 -9.75 5.37 2.89
CA LEU A 33 -8.63 4.62 2.32
C LEU A 33 -8.28 3.41 3.21
N ALA A 34 -8.67 2.21 2.78
CA ALA A 34 -8.46 0.97 3.53
C ALA A 34 -7.83 -0.13 2.67
N GLY A 35 -6.56 -0.45 2.92
CA GLY A 35 -5.89 -1.60 2.33
C GLY A 35 -6.27 -2.93 3.00
N ALA A 36 -5.81 -4.03 2.41
CA ALA A 36 -6.09 -5.38 2.93
C ALA A 36 -5.39 -5.69 4.27
N ARG A 37 -4.25 -5.04 4.55
CA ARG A 37 -3.46 -5.28 5.76
C ARG A 37 -4.11 -4.64 6.97
N GLU A 38 -4.65 -3.44 6.78
CA GLU A 38 -5.31 -2.64 7.79
C GLU A 38 -6.61 -3.31 8.26
N ARG A 39 -7.31 -4.02 7.36
CA ARG A 39 -8.44 -4.88 7.72
C ARG A 39 -8.06 -6.03 8.64
N GLY A 40 -6.96 -6.73 8.32
CA GLY A 40 -6.48 -7.85 9.15
C GLY A 40 -6.11 -7.38 10.55
N ARG A 41 -5.41 -6.25 10.68
CA ARG A 41 -5.10 -5.63 11.97
C ARG A 41 -6.35 -5.18 12.72
N ALA A 42 -7.32 -4.56 12.04
CA ALA A 42 -8.58 -4.16 12.67
C ALA A 42 -9.34 -5.36 13.26
N LEU A 43 -9.36 -6.50 12.56
CA LEU A 43 -9.98 -7.73 13.06
C LEU A 43 -9.25 -8.29 14.28
N LEU A 44 -7.91 -8.30 14.27
CA LEU A 44 -7.11 -8.74 15.42
C LEU A 44 -7.33 -7.83 16.64
N GLU A 45 -7.33 -6.52 16.44
CA GLU A 45 -7.60 -5.56 17.52
C GLU A 45 -9.02 -5.71 18.06
N LEU A 46 -10.01 -5.94 17.18
CA LEU A 46 -11.40 -6.14 17.59
C LEU A 46 -11.55 -7.42 18.43
N ALA A 47 -10.77 -8.45 18.11
CA ALA A 47 -10.70 -9.69 18.86
C ALA A 47 -9.88 -9.59 20.15
N GLY A 48 -9.26 -8.44 20.46
CA GLY A 48 -8.36 -8.28 21.60
C GLY A 48 -7.06 -9.08 21.48
N ALA A 49 -6.72 -9.51 20.26
CA ALA A 49 -5.51 -10.28 20.00
C ALA A 49 -4.27 -9.36 19.93
N PRO A 50 -3.08 -9.84 20.31
CA PRO A 50 -1.85 -9.08 20.14
C PRO A 50 -1.58 -8.77 18.67
N LEU A 51 -1.28 -7.51 18.37
CA LEU A 51 -0.96 -7.07 17.02
C LEU A 51 0.49 -7.43 16.67
N PRO A 52 0.74 -8.18 15.59
CA PRO A 52 2.10 -8.48 15.17
C PRO A 52 2.79 -7.20 14.66
N PRO A 53 4.14 -7.11 14.69
CA PRO A 53 4.89 -5.99 14.15
C PRO A 53 4.96 -6.07 12.60
N THR A 54 3.80 -6.00 11.96
CA THR A 54 3.66 -6.02 10.49
C THR A 54 3.45 -4.63 9.93
N HIS A 55 3.63 -4.46 8.62
CA HIS A 55 3.26 -3.22 7.92
C HIS A 55 1.75 -2.93 8.03
N GLY A 56 1.39 -1.64 8.10
CA GLY A 56 0.00 -1.15 8.18
C GLY A 56 -0.51 -0.80 9.58
N ARG A 57 -1.61 -0.04 9.61
CA ARG A 57 -2.29 0.45 10.82
C ARG A 57 -3.69 -0.16 10.99
N SER A 58 -4.24 -0.13 12.19
CA SER A 58 -5.63 -0.58 12.38
C SER A 58 -6.63 0.46 11.87
N LEU A 59 -7.72 -0.02 11.28
CA LEU A 59 -8.85 0.82 10.85
C LEU A 59 -9.91 1.00 11.93
N LEU A 60 -9.78 0.37 13.11
CA LEU A 60 -10.83 0.44 14.12
C LEU A 60 -11.09 1.86 14.62
N GLY A 61 -10.05 2.68 14.76
CA GLY A 61 -10.21 4.10 15.14
C GLY A 61 -11.13 4.83 14.16
N PRO A 62 -10.78 4.90 12.86
CA PRO A 62 -11.66 5.47 11.84
C PRO A 62 -13.06 4.84 11.79
N LEU A 63 -13.17 3.51 11.89
CA LEU A 63 -14.47 2.81 11.86
C LEU A 63 -15.35 3.13 13.07
N ARG A 64 -14.77 3.58 14.19
CA ARG A 64 -15.50 4.01 15.40
C ARG A 64 -15.81 5.51 15.41
N GLY A 65 -15.65 6.19 14.27
CA GLY A 65 -15.88 7.63 14.16
C GLY A 65 -14.73 8.49 14.70
N GLY A 66 -13.53 7.92 14.89
CA GLY A 66 -12.35 8.70 15.21
C GLY A 66 -11.91 9.57 14.02
N GLU A 67 -11.52 10.81 14.28
CA GLU A 67 -11.20 11.84 13.26
C GLU A 67 -9.90 11.56 12.47
N ASN A 68 -9.17 10.50 12.78
CA ASN A 68 -7.88 10.19 12.18
C ASN A 68 -8.01 9.34 10.92
N GLY A 69 -8.65 9.89 9.89
CA GLY A 69 -8.60 9.33 8.55
C GLY A 69 -7.16 9.10 8.09
N CYS A 70 -6.92 8.07 7.29
CA CYS A 70 -5.62 7.83 6.69
C CYS A 70 -5.22 9.03 5.82
N ARG A 71 -4.16 9.78 6.20
CA ARG A 71 -3.58 10.85 5.35
C ARG A 71 -3.20 10.40 3.93
N GLY A 72 -3.02 9.10 3.76
CA GLY A 72 -2.77 8.44 2.50
C GLY A 72 -2.60 6.94 2.67
N LEU A 73 -2.53 6.24 1.56
CA LEU A 73 -2.42 4.80 1.45
C LEU A 73 -1.39 4.45 0.38
N ILE A 74 -0.44 3.59 0.75
CA ILE A 74 0.41 2.89 -0.22
C ILE A 74 -0.26 1.56 -0.54
N TYR A 75 -0.63 1.34 -1.80
CA TYR A 75 -1.27 0.08 -2.19
C TYR A 75 -0.59 -0.57 -3.39
N GLY A 76 0.00 -1.72 -3.12
CA GLY A 76 0.57 -2.61 -4.13
C GLY A 76 1.85 -2.07 -4.77
N SER A 77 2.51 -2.98 -5.49
CA SER A 77 3.57 -2.64 -6.42
C SER A 77 3.21 -3.20 -7.80
N PHE A 78 2.89 -2.34 -8.76
CA PHE A 78 2.54 -2.78 -10.12
C PHE A 78 3.73 -2.56 -11.04
N ARG A 79 4.24 -3.61 -11.68
CA ARG A 79 5.31 -3.47 -12.70
C ARG A 79 6.51 -2.62 -12.24
N ARG A 80 6.96 -2.80 -10.98
CA ARG A 80 8.04 -2.02 -10.35
C ARG A 80 7.66 -0.56 -10.01
N SER A 81 6.39 -0.22 -9.88
CA SER A 81 5.98 1.07 -9.30
C SER A 81 5.49 0.91 -7.86
N VAL A 82 5.50 2.00 -7.11
CA VAL A 82 4.78 2.14 -5.83
C VAL A 82 3.61 3.07 -6.08
N VAL A 83 2.42 2.67 -5.64
CA VAL A 83 1.23 3.52 -5.78
C VAL A 83 0.88 4.13 -4.43
N CYS A 84 0.71 5.44 -4.41
CA CYS A 84 0.31 6.23 -3.25
C CYS A 84 -0.93 7.04 -3.59
N THR A 85 -1.92 7.07 -2.69
CA THR A 85 -3.11 7.91 -2.82
C THR A 85 -3.44 8.61 -1.51
N ASP A 86 -3.97 9.83 -1.57
CA ASP A 86 -4.58 10.55 -0.44
C ASP A 86 -6.11 10.54 -0.48
N GLY A 87 -6.71 9.78 -1.40
CA GLY A 87 -8.17 9.69 -1.59
C GLY A 87 -8.71 10.62 -2.65
N GLU A 88 -7.95 11.63 -3.05
CA GLU A 88 -8.27 12.54 -4.14
C GLU A 88 -7.29 12.39 -5.31
N TRP A 89 -6.01 12.18 -5.01
CA TRP A 89 -4.92 12.03 -5.97
C TRP A 89 -4.32 10.64 -5.90
N THR A 90 -3.81 10.14 -7.02
CA THR A 90 -3.06 8.88 -7.07
C THR A 90 -1.76 9.08 -7.84
N LEU A 91 -0.65 8.86 -7.16
CA LEU A 91 0.70 8.85 -7.72
C LEU A 91 1.16 7.42 -7.89
N MET A 92 1.58 7.07 -9.10
CA MET A 92 2.31 5.85 -9.40
C MET A 92 3.78 6.21 -9.64
N GLY A 93 4.61 6.06 -8.60
CA GLY A 93 6.05 6.28 -8.65
C GLY A 93 6.73 5.10 -9.32
N ALA A 94 7.21 5.29 -10.53
CA ALA A 94 7.90 4.28 -11.32
C ALA A 94 9.35 4.15 -10.89
N GLN A 95 9.79 2.94 -10.56
CA GLN A 95 11.19 2.72 -10.24
C GLN A 95 12.06 2.82 -11.47
N ARG A 96 13.23 3.44 -11.30
CA ARG A 96 14.20 3.58 -12.37
C ARG A 96 14.78 2.24 -12.81
N PRO A 97 15.17 2.10 -14.10
CA PRO A 97 15.67 0.84 -14.64
C PRO A 97 16.97 0.35 -13.99
N THR A 98 17.76 1.27 -13.44
CA THR A 98 19.14 1.06 -12.99
C THR A 98 19.29 0.19 -11.74
N ALA A 99 18.22 0.01 -10.96
CA ALA A 99 18.25 -0.80 -9.75
C ALA A 99 17.69 -2.22 -9.96
N ARG A 100 18.45 -3.24 -9.54
CA ARG A 100 17.98 -4.64 -9.52
C ARG A 100 16.85 -4.80 -8.49
N LEU A 101 15.67 -5.24 -8.92
CA LEU A 101 14.56 -5.55 -8.02
C LEU A 101 14.60 -7.03 -7.62
N HIS A 102 14.34 -7.30 -6.34
CA HIS A 102 14.10 -8.66 -5.86
C HIS A 102 12.71 -8.72 -5.22
N LEU A 103 11.94 -9.74 -5.59
CA LEU A 103 10.80 -10.20 -4.80
C LEU A 103 11.32 -11.08 -3.67
N SER A 104 10.78 -10.92 -2.46
CA SER A 104 11.03 -11.84 -1.35
C SER A 104 9.83 -12.76 -1.16
N SER A 105 10.06 -14.08 -1.22
CA SER A 105 8.99 -15.07 -1.00
C SER A 105 9.48 -16.23 -0.13
N SER A 106 8.63 -16.71 0.77
CA SER A 106 8.85 -17.97 1.51
C SER A 106 8.47 -19.21 0.68
N MET A 107 7.87 -19.00 -0.49
CA MET A 107 7.46 -20.06 -1.42
C MET A 107 7.97 -19.75 -2.82
N ILE A 108 8.56 -20.74 -3.49
CA ILE A 108 8.91 -20.64 -4.91
C ILE A 108 7.83 -21.41 -5.68
N TYR A 109 7.04 -20.70 -6.45
CA TYR A 109 6.09 -21.32 -7.37
C TYR A 109 6.80 -21.60 -8.68
N ARG A 110 6.68 -22.82 -9.21
CA ARG A 110 7.04 -23.13 -10.60
C ARG A 110 5.78 -22.99 -11.46
N SER A 111 5.78 -22.09 -12.44
CA SER A 111 4.67 -22.03 -13.41
C SER A 111 4.69 -23.29 -14.28
N LEU A 112 3.51 -23.88 -14.50
CA LEU A 112 3.35 -25.07 -15.35
C LEU A 112 3.25 -24.72 -16.85
N VAL A 113 2.95 -23.47 -17.16
CA VAL A 113 2.63 -23.00 -18.52
C VAL A 113 3.69 -22.06 -19.10
N THR A 114 4.56 -21.52 -18.25
CA THR A 114 5.63 -20.60 -18.65
C THR A 114 6.88 -20.89 -17.83
N ASP A 115 8.05 -20.87 -18.47
CA ASP A 115 9.35 -20.98 -17.77
C ASP A 115 9.74 -19.61 -17.16
N SER A 116 8.82 -19.05 -16.37
CA SER A 116 8.87 -17.68 -15.87
C SER A 116 9.57 -17.54 -14.52
N VAL A 117 9.98 -18.66 -13.92
CA VAL A 117 10.43 -18.70 -12.53
C VAL A 117 11.93 -18.61 -12.51
N ARG A 118 12.39 -17.38 -12.22
CA ARG A 118 13.80 -17.07 -12.06
C ARG A 118 14.36 -17.87 -10.89
N VAL A 119 15.57 -18.39 -11.07
CA VAL A 119 16.32 -19.02 -9.99
C VAL A 119 16.52 -17.96 -8.89
N PRO A 120 16.09 -18.25 -7.65
CA PRO A 120 16.42 -17.41 -6.51
C PRO A 120 17.92 -17.19 -6.41
N VAL A 121 18.32 -15.96 -6.10
CA VAL A 121 19.74 -15.61 -6.02
C VAL A 121 20.30 -15.71 -4.60
N ASP A 122 19.44 -15.70 -3.59
CA ASP A 122 19.87 -15.60 -2.19
C ASP A 122 18.76 -16.05 -1.22
N PRO A 123 19.00 -17.03 -0.33
CA PRO A 123 18.13 -17.32 0.82
C PRO A 123 18.46 -16.45 2.04
N GLY A 124 17.45 -16.05 2.82
CA GLY A 124 17.69 -15.30 4.08
C GLY A 124 16.46 -14.61 4.68
N ALA A 125 16.73 -13.71 5.63
CA ALA A 125 15.73 -12.90 6.33
C ALA A 125 15.78 -11.46 5.84
N PHE A 126 14.84 -11.09 4.96
CA PHE A 126 14.87 -9.81 4.23
C PHE A 126 13.74 -8.82 4.58
N VAL A 127 12.72 -9.25 5.31
CA VAL A 127 11.65 -8.38 5.85
C VAL A 127 11.65 -8.53 7.38
N PRO A 128 11.70 -7.41 8.11
CA PRO A 128 11.60 -7.40 9.57
C PRO A 128 10.39 -8.20 10.09
N GLY A 129 10.56 -8.86 11.24
CA GLY A 129 9.48 -9.57 11.93
C GLY A 129 9.08 -10.93 11.35
N VAL A 130 9.59 -11.33 10.19
CA VAL A 130 9.32 -12.65 9.60
C VAL A 130 10.48 -13.60 9.87
N THR A 131 10.22 -14.64 10.66
CA THR A 131 11.20 -15.67 11.05
C THR A 131 11.43 -16.74 10.00
N LEU A 132 10.51 -16.88 9.04
CA LEU A 132 10.64 -17.87 7.97
C LEU A 132 11.73 -17.48 6.97
N PRO A 133 12.56 -18.44 6.52
CA PRO A 133 13.51 -18.19 5.46
C PRO A 133 12.78 -17.80 4.18
N ARG A 134 13.39 -16.89 3.42
CA ARG A 134 12.85 -16.42 2.15
C ARG A 134 13.90 -16.42 1.07
N TRP A 135 13.42 -16.41 -0.14
CA TRP A 135 14.20 -16.36 -1.36
C TRP A 135 14.13 -14.95 -1.96
N ARG A 136 15.28 -14.36 -2.29
CA ARG A 136 15.36 -13.20 -3.20
C ARG A 136 15.24 -13.71 -4.63
N ILE A 137 14.20 -13.29 -5.31
CA ILE A 137 13.93 -13.66 -6.70
C ILE A 137 14.10 -12.41 -7.55
N PRO A 138 15.07 -12.36 -8.48
CA PRO A 138 15.29 -11.18 -9.30
C PRO A 138 14.09 -10.94 -10.23
N VAL A 139 13.62 -9.70 -10.27
CA VAL A 139 12.54 -9.27 -11.15
C VAL A 139 13.15 -8.49 -12.31
N ASN A 140 13.06 -9.07 -13.50
CA ASN A 140 13.45 -8.44 -14.75
C ASN A 140 12.20 -8.05 -15.53
N GLY A 141 12.24 -6.89 -16.16
CA GLY A 141 11.19 -6.37 -17.03
C GLY A 141 11.62 -5.00 -17.56
N PRO A 142 11.00 -4.51 -18.65
CA PRO A 142 11.20 -3.12 -19.06
C PRO A 142 10.99 -2.24 -17.81
N GLY A 143 11.88 -1.26 -17.60
CA GLY A 143 11.80 -0.37 -16.44
C GLY A 143 10.38 0.20 -16.28
N GLY A 144 10.05 0.62 -15.06
CA GLY A 144 8.82 1.41 -14.88
C GLY A 144 8.85 2.56 -15.89
N GLY A 145 7.73 2.82 -16.56
CA GLY A 145 7.60 3.96 -17.47
C GLY A 145 7.79 5.29 -16.72
N PRO A 146 7.42 6.44 -17.31
CA PRO A 146 7.37 7.68 -16.55
C PRO A 146 6.43 7.54 -15.34
N ASP A 147 6.66 8.34 -14.30
CA ASP A 147 5.72 8.45 -13.19
C ASP A 147 4.35 8.86 -13.73
N LEU A 148 3.29 8.19 -13.25
CA LEU A 148 1.93 8.50 -13.67
C LEU A 148 1.19 9.13 -12.49
N LEU A 149 0.82 10.39 -12.67
CA LEU A 149 -0.07 11.10 -11.75
C LEU A 149 -1.48 11.08 -12.34
N TYR A 150 -2.43 10.53 -11.60
CA TYR A 150 -3.84 10.56 -11.94
C TYR A 150 -4.51 11.68 -11.15
N HIS A 151 -5.27 12.50 -11.88
CA HIS A 151 -5.72 13.86 -11.54
C HIS A 151 -4.62 14.90 -11.84
N THR A 152 -4.92 15.96 -12.60
CA THR A 152 -3.92 16.75 -13.38
C THR A 152 -3.70 18.19 -12.88
N ALA A 153 -4.33 18.57 -11.76
CA ALA A 153 -4.38 19.96 -11.27
C ALA A 153 -3.56 20.25 -9.99
N ALA A 154 -2.86 19.29 -9.38
CA ALA A 154 -2.07 19.49 -8.16
C ALA A 154 -0.58 19.23 -8.40
N ASP A 155 0.22 19.88 -7.56
CA ASP A 155 1.68 19.79 -7.53
C ASP A 155 2.14 18.35 -7.25
N PRO A 156 2.79 17.67 -8.23
CA PRO A 156 3.36 16.33 -8.05
C PRO A 156 4.29 16.24 -6.84
N ALA A 157 4.96 17.34 -6.45
CA ALA A 157 5.86 17.37 -5.29
C ALA A 157 5.14 17.04 -3.99
N ARG A 158 3.87 17.45 -3.83
CA ARG A 158 3.06 17.13 -2.64
C ARG A 158 2.85 15.61 -2.51
N MET A 159 2.50 14.94 -3.60
CA MET A 159 2.25 13.50 -3.59
C MET A 159 3.53 12.68 -3.44
N LEU A 160 4.65 13.15 -3.99
CA LEU A 160 5.97 12.56 -3.77
C LEU A 160 6.38 12.66 -2.29
N ALA A 161 6.21 13.83 -1.66
CA ALA A 161 6.49 14.02 -0.24
C ALA A 161 5.60 13.15 0.65
N LEU A 162 4.31 13.01 0.30
CA LEU A 162 3.39 12.10 1.00
C LEU A 162 3.85 10.64 0.86
N MET A 163 4.21 10.21 -0.35
CA MET A 163 4.71 8.86 -0.59
C MET A 163 5.96 8.58 0.23
N GLU A 164 6.93 9.49 0.24
CA GLU A 164 8.15 9.40 1.02
C GLU A 164 7.87 9.27 2.53
N GLY A 165 6.98 10.12 3.07
CA GLY A 165 6.59 10.08 4.48
C GLY A 165 5.91 8.75 4.87
N LEU A 166 5.01 8.24 4.03
CA LEU A 166 4.37 6.95 4.26
C LEU A 166 5.36 5.78 4.15
N LEU A 167 6.30 5.82 3.21
CA LEU A 167 7.34 4.80 3.07
C LEU A 167 8.26 4.74 4.30
N ARG A 168 8.64 5.90 4.86
CA ARG A 168 9.43 5.97 6.10
C ARG A 168 8.67 5.38 7.29
N GLU A 169 7.40 5.75 7.46
CA GLU A 169 6.55 5.22 8.53
C GLU A 169 6.38 3.70 8.46
N GLU A 170 6.31 3.15 7.24
CA GLU A 170 6.26 1.71 7.02
C GLU A 170 7.61 1.01 7.22
N GLY A 171 8.70 1.74 7.45
CA GLY A 171 10.04 1.19 7.67
C GLY A 171 10.56 0.40 6.47
N VAL A 172 10.27 0.88 5.25
CA VAL A 172 10.77 0.22 4.04
C VAL A 172 12.30 0.38 3.92
N PRO A 173 13.00 -0.55 3.24
CA PRO A 173 14.45 -0.45 3.05
C PRO A 173 14.88 0.81 2.28
N GLU A 174 16.04 1.37 2.64
CA GLU A 174 16.64 2.58 2.02
C GLU A 174 16.76 2.47 0.49
N GLU A 175 17.02 1.27 -0.02
CA GLU A 175 17.15 1.03 -1.45
C GLU A 175 15.86 1.37 -2.21
N LEU A 176 14.69 1.39 -1.56
CA LEU A 176 13.44 1.78 -2.19
C LEU A 176 13.38 3.30 -2.45
N PHE A 177 13.93 4.13 -1.56
CA PHE A 177 13.96 5.59 -1.75
C PHE A 177 14.87 5.96 -2.92
N THR A 178 16.08 5.39 -2.96
CA THR A 178 17.01 5.57 -4.08
C THR A 178 16.36 5.18 -5.42
N ARG A 179 15.54 4.13 -5.43
CA ARG A 179 14.87 3.63 -6.65
C ARG A 179 13.78 4.54 -7.19
N LEU A 180 13.10 5.22 -6.29
CA LEU A 180 12.01 6.14 -6.59
C LEU A 180 12.51 7.57 -6.80
N GLU A 181 13.83 7.79 -6.71
CA GLU A 181 14.44 9.13 -6.70
C GLU A 181 13.80 10.05 -5.64
N LEU A 182 13.28 9.44 -4.58
CA LEU A 182 12.86 10.17 -3.39
C LEU A 182 14.16 10.53 -2.68
N THR A 183 14.42 11.83 -2.54
CA THR A 183 15.61 12.32 -1.86
C THR A 183 15.68 11.72 -0.47
N ALA A 184 16.69 10.89 -0.22
CA ALA A 184 17.20 10.68 1.14
C ALA A 184 17.93 11.97 1.54
N GLY A 185 17.17 13.06 1.67
CA GLY A 185 17.69 14.42 1.71
C GLY A 185 17.15 15.19 2.89
N GLY A 186 18.05 15.40 3.87
CA GLY A 186 18.04 16.55 4.78
C GLY A 186 17.53 16.27 6.17
#